data_AF-A0A7L1Y1P1-F1
#
_entry.id   AF-A0A7L1Y1P1-F1
#
_cell.length_a   1.000
_cell.length_b   1.000
_cell.length_c   1.000
_cell.angle_alpha   90.00
_cell.angle_beta   90.00
_cell.angle_gamma   90.00
#
_symmetry.space_group_name_H-M   'P 1'
#
loop_
_entity.id
_entity.type
_entity.pdbx_description
1 polymer ?
#
loop_
_entity_poly.entity_id
_entity_poly.type
_entity_poly.pdbx_seq_one_letter_code
_entity_poly.pdbx_strand_id
1 'polypeptide(L)'
;QDTVVALQALSLYGAITYAKSGAASKVTLRSGGDFQQDFQVDPTNRLLLQRVPLPQVPGDYSTEVSGEGCVYLQTSLRYNVQPTQEDAPFLLHVYTIPETCAGPKVHKAFDIGINVSYTGERNVSNMVIVDVKMLSGFVPVKPSVRKLSNAWFHRIQRTEVSTNHVLLYIEKV
;
A
#
# COMPACT_ATOMS: atom_id res chain seq x y z
N GLN A 1 -10.58 18.21 18.49
CA GLN A 1 -10.37 17.32 19.66
C GLN A 1 -9.23 16.34 19.38
N ASP A 2 -9.19 15.77 18.18
CA ASP A 2 -8.20 14.75 17.76
C ASP A 2 -6.75 15.19 17.84
N THR A 3 -6.43 16.43 17.48
CA THR A 3 -5.05 16.95 17.52
C THR A 3 -4.48 16.99 18.94
N VAL A 4 -5.28 17.35 19.94
CA VAL A 4 -4.83 17.44 21.34
C VAL A 4 -4.51 16.05 21.88
N VAL A 5 -5.39 15.09 21.61
CA VAL A 5 -5.21 13.68 22.02
C VAL A 5 -4.00 13.06 21.31
N ALA A 6 -3.80 13.34 20.02
CA ALA A 6 -2.65 12.85 19.26
C ALA A 6 -1.32 13.38 19.81
N LEU A 7 -1.24 14.69 20.11
CA LEU A 7 -0.03 15.29 20.69
C LEU A 7 0.26 14.71 22.09
N GLN A 8 -0.77 14.48 22.89
CA GLN A 8 -0.61 13.83 24.19
C GLN A 8 -0.06 12.41 24.05
N ALA A 9 -0.62 11.60 23.13
CA ALA A 9 -0.15 10.24 22.87
C ALA A 9 1.31 10.19 22.38
N LEU A 10 1.68 11.08 21.45
CA LEU A 10 3.06 11.19 20.95
C LEU A 10 4.03 11.60 22.06
N SER A 11 3.62 12.51 22.95
CA SER A 11 4.45 12.94 24.08
C SER A 11 4.70 11.80 25.07
N LEU A 12 3.66 11.02 25.38
CA LEU A 12 3.78 9.84 26.24
C LEU A 12 4.65 8.75 25.60
N TYR A 13 4.47 8.49 24.31
CA TYR A 13 5.31 7.55 23.56
C TYR A 13 6.79 7.99 23.55
N GLY A 14 7.04 9.27 23.31
CA GLY A 14 8.37 9.86 23.36
C GLY A 14 9.03 9.71 24.73
N ALA A 15 8.27 9.87 25.82
CA ALA A 15 8.79 9.70 27.18
C ALA A 15 9.24 8.26 27.48
N ILE A 16 8.60 7.26 26.87
CA ILE A 16 8.92 5.83 27.08
C ILE A 16 10.06 5.37 26.17
N THR A 17 10.16 5.91 24.96
CA THR A 17 11.14 5.47 23.96
C THR A 17 12.46 6.25 23.99
N TYR A 18 12.47 7.44 24.60
CA TYR A 18 13.65 8.28 24.66
C TYR A 18 14.62 7.86 25.77
N ALA A 19 15.83 7.45 25.39
CA ALA A 19 16.93 7.23 26.32
C ALA A 19 17.59 8.56 26.73
N LYS A 20 17.47 8.92 28.01
CA LYS A 20 18.06 10.15 28.57
C LYS A 20 19.58 10.09 28.69
N SER A 21 20.17 8.91 28.82
CA SER A 21 21.61 8.73 29.04
C SER A 21 22.46 9.12 27.83
N GLY A 22 21.86 9.17 26.63
CA GLY A 22 22.58 9.38 25.38
C GLY A 22 23.47 8.20 24.98
N ALA A 23 23.38 7.07 25.69
CA ALA A 23 24.10 5.85 25.34
C ALA A 23 23.61 5.29 24.00
N ALA A 24 24.55 4.79 23.19
CA ALA A 24 24.23 4.17 21.92
C ALA A 24 23.59 2.79 22.14
N SER A 25 22.58 2.46 21.33
CA SER A 25 22.06 1.11 21.19
C SER A 25 22.74 0.41 20.02
N LYS A 26 23.15 -0.83 20.22
CA LYS A 26 23.72 -1.68 19.18
C LYS A 26 22.70 -2.72 18.76
N VAL A 27 22.49 -2.87 17.46
CA VAL A 27 21.72 -3.95 16.86
C VAL A 27 22.66 -4.85 16.08
N THR A 28 22.65 -6.14 16.37
CA THR A 28 23.45 -7.16 15.68
C THR A 28 22.51 -8.07 14.90
N LEU A 29 22.56 -8.01 13.58
CA LEU A 29 21.84 -8.88 12.67
C LEU A 29 22.75 -10.02 12.22
N ARG A 30 22.30 -11.25 12.34
CA ARG A 30 23.03 -12.45 11.92
C ARG A 30 22.17 -13.32 11.01
N SER A 31 22.83 -14.07 10.14
CA SER A 31 22.22 -15.18 9.38
C SER A 31 23.14 -16.38 9.45
N GLY A 32 22.69 -17.55 8.97
CA GLY A 32 23.56 -18.71 8.82
C GLY A 32 24.80 -18.42 7.98
N GLY A 33 25.92 -19.06 8.29
CA GLY A 33 27.22 -18.78 7.67
C GLY A 33 27.94 -17.59 8.33
N ASP A 34 28.58 -16.74 7.52
CA ASP A 34 29.45 -15.65 7.99
C ASP A 34 28.80 -14.25 7.94
N PHE A 35 27.49 -14.17 7.64
CA PHE A 35 26.81 -12.87 7.56
C PHE A 35 26.50 -12.32 8.96
N GLN A 36 27.18 -11.22 9.29
CA GLN A 36 26.86 -10.38 10.44
C GLN A 36 26.88 -8.91 10.04
N GLN A 37 25.83 -8.18 10.42
CA GLN A 37 25.75 -6.74 10.27
C GLN A 37 25.43 -6.09 11.60
N ASP A 38 26.29 -5.17 12.02
CA ASP A 38 26.08 -4.36 13.21
C ASP A 38 25.55 -2.98 12.81
N PHE A 39 24.57 -2.49 13.55
CA PHE A 39 24.08 -1.11 13.50
C PHE A 39 24.28 -0.45 14.86
N GLN A 40 24.63 0.83 14.85
CA GLN A 40 24.72 1.64 16.06
C GLN A 40 23.76 2.82 15.93
N VAL A 41 22.93 3.00 16.95
CA VAL A 41 21.94 4.08 17.03
C VAL A 41 22.23 4.91 18.27
N ASP A 42 22.52 6.19 18.07
CA ASP A 42 22.84 7.16 19.10
C ASP A 42 22.03 8.47 18.86
N PRO A 43 22.10 9.46 19.77
CA PRO A 43 21.34 10.70 19.62
C PRO A 43 21.61 11.49 18.33
N THR A 44 22.79 11.32 17.72
CA THR A 44 23.20 12.02 16.50
C THR A 44 22.62 11.39 15.24
N ASN A 45 22.38 10.08 15.24
CA ASN A 45 21.91 9.33 14.07
C ASN A 45 20.51 8.68 14.23
N ARG A 46 19.82 8.89 15.36
CA ARG A 46 18.47 8.32 15.64
C ARG A 46 17.38 8.65 14.61
N LEU A 47 17.56 9.70 13.80
CA LEU A 47 16.64 10.08 12.73
C LEU A 47 17.07 9.54 11.36
N LEU A 48 18.28 8.97 11.27
CA LEU A 48 18.82 8.39 10.05
C LEU A 48 18.34 6.95 9.91
N LEU A 49 17.71 6.66 8.78
CA LEU A 49 17.33 5.30 8.45
C LEU A 49 18.54 4.51 7.94
N GLN A 50 18.95 3.51 8.69
CA GLN A 50 20.02 2.58 8.33
C GLN A 50 19.43 1.31 7.70
N ARG A 51 20.02 0.81 6.61
CA ARG A 51 19.50 -0.35 5.86
C ARG A 51 20.64 -1.22 5.38
N VAL A 52 20.40 -2.53 5.34
CA VAL A 52 21.29 -3.51 4.71
C VAL A 52 20.45 -4.45 3.83
N PRO A 53 20.89 -4.77 2.60
CA PRO A 53 20.28 -5.85 1.84
C PRO A 53 20.60 -7.19 2.53
N LEU A 54 19.58 -8.04 2.67
CA LEU A 54 19.78 -9.39 3.18
C LEU A 54 20.41 -10.26 2.07
N PRO A 55 21.45 -11.05 2.37
CA PRO A 55 22.24 -11.77 1.37
C PRO A 55 21.45 -12.87 0.65
N GLN A 56 20.48 -13.49 1.33
CA GLN A 56 19.68 -14.58 0.78
C GLN A 56 18.21 -14.49 1.19
N VAL A 57 17.31 -14.77 0.25
CA VAL A 57 15.87 -14.90 0.52
C VAL A 57 15.34 -16.14 -0.21
N PRO A 58 14.65 -17.08 0.47
CA PRO A 58 14.40 -17.11 1.92
C PRO A 58 15.68 -17.43 2.73
N GLY A 59 15.68 -17.07 4.00
CA GLY A 59 16.78 -17.36 4.92
C GLY A 59 16.41 -17.08 6.38
N ASP A 60 17.15 -17.70 7.30
CA ASP A 60 16.96 -17.51 8.74
C ASP A 60 17.84 -16.37 9.24
N TYR A 61 17.22 -15.42 9.96
CA TYR A 61 17.88 -14.24 10.48
C TYR A 61 17.56 -14.07 11.96
N SER A 62 18.58 -13.73 12.76
CA SER A 62 18.41 -13.41 14.17
C SER A 62 18.93 -12.00 14.46
N THR A 63 18.25 -11.32 15.39
CA THR A 63 18.59 -9.95 15.79
C THR A 63 18.79 -9.89 17.30
N GLU A 64 19.92 -9.33 17.71
CA GLU A 64 20.23 -9.04 19.10
C GLU A 64 20.34 -7.53 19.28
N VAL A 65 19.69 -6.99 20.32
CA VAL A 65 19.72 -5.56 20.63
C VAL A 65 20.31 -5.39 22.03
N SER A 66 21.30 -4.51 22.16
CA SER A 66 21.91 -4.15 23.44
C SER A 66 22.04 -2.63 23.57
N GLY A 67 22.10 -2.14 24.81
CA GLY A 67 22.09 -0.72 25.13
C GLY A 67 20.79 -0.26 25.78
N GLU A 68 20.63 1.05 25.93
CA GLU A 68 19.55 1.65 26.75
C GLU A 68 18.43 2.32 25.92
N GLY A 69 18.63 2.51 24.62
CA GLY A 69 17.65 3.13 23.73
C GLY A 69 16.73 2.12 23.02
N CYS A 70 15.54 2.58 22.65
CA CYS A 70 14.63 1.83 21.79
C CYS A 70 15.04 1.98 20.32
N VAL A 71 15.04 0.85 19.58
CA VAL A 71 15.29 0.83 18.13
C VAL A 71 14.10 0.21 17.42
N TYR A 72 13.69 0.79 16.29
CA TYR A 72 12.65 0.24 15.43
C TYR A 72 13.29 -0.56 14.29
N LEU A 73 13.08 -1.87 14.28
CA LEU A 73 13.56 -2.76 13.23
C LEU A 73 12.39 -3.10 12.29
N GLN A 74 12.62 -2.96 10.98
CA GLN A 74 11.64 -3.29 9.96
C GLN A 74 12.29 -4.07 8.82
N THR A 75 11.71 -5.21 8.48
CA THR A 75 12.12 -6.04 7.34
C THR A 75 11.08 -5.92 6.23
N SER A 76 11.53 -5.76 4.98
CA SER A 76 10.65 -5.71 3.81
C SER A 76 11.16 -6.65 2.73
N LEU A 77 10.29 -7.56 2.30
CA LEU A 77 10.50 -8.44 1.15
C LEU A 77 9.53 -8.04 0.03
N ARG A 78 10.05 -7.88 -1.19
CA ARG A 78 9.25 -7.60 -2.39
C ARG A 78 9.58 -8.63 -3.46
N TYR A 79 8.56 -9.35 -3.91
CA TYR A 79 8.66 -10.35 -4.97
C TYR A 79 7.37 -10.34 -5.80
N ASN A 80 7.47 -10.75 -7.06
CA ASN A 80 6.32 -10.87 -7.94
C ASN A 80 5.86 -12.33 -7.92
N VAL A 81 4.56 -12.53 -7.68
CA VAL A 81 3.88 -13.81 -7.91
C VAL A 81 2.86 -13.62 -9.00
N GLN A 82 2.61 -14.67 -9.77
CA GLN A 82 1.47 -14.68 -10.66
C GLN A 82 0.21 -14.85 -9.80
N PRO A 83 -0.76 -13.91 -9.84
CA PRO A 83 -1.96 -14.04 -9.03
C PRO A 83 -2.76 -15.26 -9.46
N THR A 84 -3.03 -16.16 -8.53
CA THR A 84 -4.04 -17.21 -8.67
C THR A 84 -5.42 -16.60 -8.39
N GLN A 85 -6.39 -16.87 -9.27
CA GLN A 85 -7.72 -16.28 -9.18
C GLN A 85 -8.48 -16.72 -7.91
N GLU A 86 -8.07 -17.84 -7.31
CA GLU A 86 -8.72 -18.45 -6.13
C GLU A 86 -8.45 -17.71 -4.82
N ASP A 87 -7.36 -16.94 -4.71
CA ASP A 87 -6.96 -16.30 -3.45
C ASP A 87 -7.58 -14.90 -3.25
N ALA A 88 -8.22 -14.35 -4.28
CA ALA A 88 -8.81 -13.02 -4.22
C ALA A 88 -10.28 -13.08 -3.76
N PRO A 89 -10.68 -12.31 -2.73
CA PRO A 89 -12.08 -12.26 -2.28
C PRO A 89 -12.99 -11.46 -3.24
N PHE A 90 -12.54 -11.19 -4.46
CA PHE A 90 -13.26 -10.46 -5.49
C PHE A 90 -13.00 -11.08 -6.86
N LEU A 91 -14.06 -11.20 -7.65
CA LEU A 91 -13.95 -11.45 -9.09
C LEU A 91 -14.04 -10.11 -9.82
N LEU A 92 -12.95 -9.77 -10.51
CA LEU A 92 -12.81 -8.54 -11.27
C LEU A 92 -12.72 -8.90 -12.76
N HIS A 93 -13.68 -8.43 -13.54
CA HIS A 93 -13.69 -8.58 -14.99
C HIS A 93 -13.64 -7.20 -15.65
N VAL A 94 -12.60 -6.96 -16.45
CA VAL A 94 -12.34 -5.68 -17.13
C VAL A 94 -12.36 -5.91 -18.63
N TYR A 95 -13.10 -5.07 -19.35
CA TYR A 95 -13.23 -5.13 -20.80
C TYR A 95 -13.29 -3.71 -21.39
N THR A 96 -13.15 -3.60 -22.71
CA THR A 96 -13.19 -2.32 -23.42
C THR A 96 -14.35 -2.30 -24.40
N ILE A 97 -14.88 -1.11 -24.67
CA ILE A 97 -15.93 -0.90 -25.66
C ILE A 97 -15.43 0.15 -26.65
N PRO A 98 -15.21 -0.21 -27.94
CA PRO A 98 -15.31 -1.55 -28.51
C PRO A 98 -14.17 -2.47 -28.03
N GLU A 99 -14.41 -3.79 -28.02
CA GLU A 99 -13.40 -4.79 -27.59
C GLU A 99 -12.22 -4.89 -28.55
N THR A 100 -12.41 -4.49 -29.80
CA THR A 100 -11.36 -4.48 -30.82
C THR A 100 -11.02 -3.07 -31.25
N CYS A 101 -9.76 -2.86 -31.62
CA CYS A 101 -9.27 -1.59 -32.17
C CYS A 101 -9.74 -1.32 -33.61
N ALA A 102 -10.79 -2.01 -34.09
CA ALA A 102 -11.30 -1.87 -35.45
C ALA A 102 -12.22 -0.65 -35.55
N GLY A 103 -11.65 0.53 -35.79
CA GLY A 103 -12.43 1.72 -36.11
C GLY A 103 -11.64 3.03 -36.02
N PRO A 104 -12.05 4.06 -36.77
CA PRO A 104 -11.27 5.30 -36.91
C PRO A 104 -11.16 6.13 -35.61
N LYS A 105 -12.01 5.87 -34.60
CA LYS A 105 -12.06 6.64 -33.34
C LYS A 105 -11.52 5.90 -32.12
N VAL A 106 -11.31 4.58 -32.21
CA VAL A 106 -10.94 3.73 -31.06
C VAL A 106 -9.57 4.09 -30.49
N HIS A 107 -8.65 4.53 -31.35
CA HIS A 107 -7.33 4.99 -30.93
C HIS A 107 -7.33 6.35 -30.19
N LYS A 108 -8.44 7.09 -30.22
CA LYS A 108 -8.56 8.40 -29.56
C LYS A 108 -9.34 8.33 -28.25
N ALA A 109 -10.39 7.50 -28.21
CA ALA A 109 -11.22 7.28 -27.04
C ALA A 109 -11.92 5.93 -27.14
N PHE A 110 -12.05 5.27 -26.00
CA PHE A 110 -12.79 4.03 -25.82
C PHE A 110 -13.32 4.00 -24.38
N ASP A 111 -14.40 3.25 -24.16
CA ASP A 111 -14.96 3.07 -22.82
C ASP A 111 -14.35 1.84 -22.15
N ILE A 112 -14.23 1.90 -20.82
CA ILE A 112 -13.74 0.79 -19.99
C ILE A 112 -14.92 0.27 -19.17
N GLY A 113 -15.27 -1.00 -19.38
CA GLY A 113 -16.26 -1.72 -18.59
C GLY A 113 -15.59 -2.48 -17.45
N ILE A 114 -16.14 -2.36 -16.25
CA ILE A 114 -15.60 -3.01 -15.04
C ILE A 114 -16.76 -3.68 -14.30
N ASN A 115 -16.68 -5.00 -14.18
CA ASN A 115 -17.60 -5.80 -13.36
C ASN A 115 -16.83 -6.30 -12.13
N VAL A 116 -17.37 -6.03 -10.96
CA VAL A 116 -16.81 -6.46 -9.68
C VAL A 116 -17.87 -7.25 -8.92
N SER A 117 -17.52 -8.44 -8.44
CA SER A 117 -18.33 -9.19 -7.48
C SER A 117 -17.49 -9.62 -6.29
N TYR A 118 -18.09 -9.62 -5.10
CA TYR A 118 -17.46 -10.11 -3.88
C TYR A 118 -17.66 -11.62 -3.77
N THR A 119 -16.57 -12.36 -3.58
CA THR A 119 -16.53 -13.82 -3.46
C THR A 119 -15.87 -14.27 -2.16
N GLY A 120 -15.66 -13.35 -1.21
CA GLY A 120 -15.11 -13.69 0.10
C GLY A 120 -16.10 -14.43 1.00
N GLU A 121 -15.61 -14.84 2.17
CA GLU A 121 -16.38 -15.69 3.11
C GLU A 121 -17.59 -15.01 3.76
N ARG A 122 -17.66 -13.68 3.72
CA ARG A 122 -18.76 -12.92 4.35
C ARG A 122 -19.95 -12.79 3.39
N ASN A 123 -21.12 -12.50 3.93
CA ASN A 123 -22.33 -12.32 3.11
C ASN A 123 -22.30 -11.06 2.22
N VAL A 124 -21.59 -10.01 2.66
CA VAL A 124 -21.43 -8.74 1.93
C VAL A 124 -20.04 -8.16 2.20
N SER A 125 -19.50 -7.42 1.24
CA SER A 125 -18.33 -6.60 1.50
C SER A 125 -18.68 -5.39 2.37
N ASN A 126 -17.67 -4.83 3.02
CA ASN A 126 -17.67 -3.44 3.47
C ASN A 126 -17.37 -2.49 2.29
N MET A 127 -16.85 -1.30 2.56
CA MET A 127 -16.43 -0.34 1.54
C MET A 127 -15.34 -0.92 0.63
N VAL A 128 -15.57 -0.87 -0.68
CA VAL A 128 -14.64 -1.32 -1.72
C VAL A 128 -14.12 -0.11 -2.48
N ILE A 129 -12.82 -0.10 -2.78
CA ILE A 129 -12.19 0.90 -3.63
C ILE A 129 -11.70 0.20 -4.90
N VAL A 130 -12.17 0.65 -6.05
CA VAL A 130 -11.67 0.20 -7.36
C VAL A 130 -10.71 1.25 -7.88
N ASP A 131 -9.43 0.88 -8.03
CA ASP A 131 -8.39 1.72 -8.62
C ASP A 131 -8.15 1.33 -10.08
N VAL A 132 -8.53 2.22 -10.99
CA VAL A 132 -8.39 2.04 -12.43
C VAL A 132 -7.21 2.87 -12.93
N LYS A 133 -6.09 2.19 -13.18
CA LYS A 133 -4.91 2.80 -13.81
C LYS A 133 -5.06 2.83 -15.33
N MET A 134 -4.96 4.02 -15.91
CA MET A 134 -4.97 4.19 -17.37
C MET A 134 -3.68 3.68 -18.00
N LEU A 135 -3.78 3.26 -19.27
CA LEU A 135 -2.62 2.98 -20.12
C LEU A 135 -1.79 4.26 -20.31
N SER A 136 -0.47 4.11 -20.46
CA SER A 136 0.42 5.24 -20.73
C SER A 136 -0.03 6.01 -21.97
N GLY A 137 -0.16 7.33 -21.85
CA GLY A 137 -0.64 8.21 -22.92
C GLY A 137 -2.16 8.44 -22.94
N PHE A 138 -2.93 7.77 -22.09
CA PHE A 138 -4.36 7.99 -21.93
C PHE A 138 -4.69 8.72 -20.63
N VAL A 139 -5.72 9.56 -20.68
CA VAL A 139 -6.28 10.28 -19.53
C VAL A 139 -7.78 10.01 -19.42
N PRO A 140 -8.32 9.90 -18.20
CA PRO A 140 -9.75 9.66 -18.03
C PRO A 140 -10.57 10.88 -18.45
N VAL A 141 -11.69 10.62 -19.15
CA VAL A 141 -12.61 11.67 -19.57
C VAL A 141 -13.44 12.12 -18.36
N LYS A 142 -13.07 13.23 -17.71
CA LYS A 142 -13.71 13.71 -16.46
C LYS A 142 -15.25 13.72 -16.48
N PRO A 143 -15.94 14.14 -17.56
CA PRO A 143 -17.39 14.07 -17.63
C PRO A 143 -17.98 12.66 -17.53
N SER A 144 -17.32 11.63 -18.05
CA SER A 144 -17.81 10.24 -17.95
C SER A 144 -17.72 9.73 -16.51
N VAL A 145 -16.62 10.04 -15.81
CA VAL A 145 -16.43 9.67 -14.40
C VAL A 145 -17.46 10.38 -13.50
N ARG A 146 -17.73 11.67 -13.72
CA ARG A 146 -18.75 12.40 -12.94
C ARG A 146 -20.16 11.82 -13.10
N LYS A 147 -20.49 11.25 -14.26
CA LYS A 147 -21.77 10.57 -14.47
C LYS A 147 -21.91 9.34 -13.56
N LEU A 148 -20.82 8.62 -13.24
CA LEU A 148 -20.86 7.47 -12.34
C LEU A 148 -21.27 7.86 -10.91
N SER A 149 -20.85 9.05 -10.45
CA SER A 149 -21.23 9.58 -9.14
C SER A 149 -22.65 10.13 -9.09
N ASN A 150 -23.17 10.59 -10.23
CA ASN A 150 -24.44 11.33 -10.31
C ASN A 150 -25.60 10.50 -10.86
N ALA A 151 -25.34 9.37 -11.53
CA ALA A 151 -26.33 8.58 -12.23
C ALA A 151 -26.17 7.07 -12.01
N TRP A 152 -27.29 6.45 -11.65
CA TRP A 152 -27.65 5.03 -11.76
C TRP A 152 -26.91 3.98 -10.91
N PHE A 153 -25.68 4.23 -10.45
CA PHE A 153 -25.00 3.34 -9.51
C PHE A 153 -25.10 3.90 -8.10
N HIS A 154 -26.26 3.73 -7.46
CA HIS A 154 -26.53 4.18 -6.08
C HIS A 154 -25.53 3.68 -5.03
N ARG A 155 -24.67 2.72 -5.40
CA ARG A 155 -23.62 2.16 -4.56
C ARG A 155 -22.28 2.89 -4.65
N ILE A 156 -22.04 3.72 -5.68
CA ILE A 156 -20.80 4.52 -5.82
C ILE A 156 -20.99 5.82 -5.05
N GLN A 157 -20.31 5.96 -3.92
CA GLN A 157 -20.41 7.14 -3.05
C GLN A 157 -19.58 8.32 -3.54
N ARG A 158 -18.41 8.02 -4.12
CA ARG A 158 -17.44 9.03 -4.52
C ARG A 158 -16.60 8.52 -5.68
N THR A 159 -16.16 9.46 -6.51
CA THR A 159 -15.13 9.22 -7.52
C THR A 159 -14.00 10.23 -7.34
N GLU A 160 -12.76 9.78 -7.45
CA GLU A 160 -11.59 10.64 -7.49
C GLU A 160 -10.81 10.40 -8.78
N VAL A 161 -10.36 11.48 -9.39
CA VAL A 161 -9.57 11.43 -10.63
C VAL A 161 -8.22 12.06 -10.36
N SER A 162 -7.18 11.22 -10.39
CA SER A 162 -5.79 11.64 -10.50
C SER A 162 -5.38 11.65 -11.98
N THR A 163 -4.15 12.06 -12.29
CA THR A 163 -3.66 12.27 -13.67
C THR A 163 -3.91 11.05 -14.58
N ASN A 164 -3.67 9.84 -14.06
CA ASN A 164 -3.79 8.57 -14.78
C ASN A 164 -4.53 7.48 -13.97
N HIS A 165 -5.16 7.85 -12.85
CA HIS A 165 -5.92 6.92 -12.01
C HIS A 165 -7.34 7.44 -11.81
N VAL A 166 -8.31 6.53 -11.80
CA VAL A 166 -9.68 6.78 -11.37
C VAL A 166 -9.97 5.87 -10.18
N LEU A 167 -10.26 6.46 -9.03
CA LEU A 167 -10.68 5.75 -7.83
C LEU A 167 -12.20 5.80 -7.72
N LEU A 168 -12.83 4.64 -7.57
CA LEU A 168 -14.26 4.50 -7.33
C LEU A 168 -14.48 3.98 -5.92
N TYR A 169 -15.22 4.72 -5.09
CA TYR A 169 -15.57 4.32 -3.73
C TYR A 169 -16.97 3.72 -3.74
N ILE A 170 -17.07 2.42 -3.47
CA ILE A 170 -18.30 1.63 -3.50
C ILE A 170 -18.66 1.23 -2.06
N GLU A 171 -19.89 1.48 -1.63
CA GLU A 171 -20.31 1.21 -0.24
C GLU A 171 -20.26 -0.28 0.12
N LYS A 172 -20.79 -1.12 -0.78
CA LYS A 172 -20.80 -2.59 -0.67
C LYS A 172 -20.98 -3.22 -2.04
N VAL A 173 -20.32 -4.34 -2.26
CA VAL A 173 -20.48 -5.21 -3.43
C VAL A 173 -21.25 -6.45 -2.99
#